data_AF-A0AAD7XGC1-F1
#
_entry.id   AF-A0AAD7XGC1-F1
#
_cell.length_a   1.000
_cell.length_b   1.000
_cell.length_c   1.000
_cell.angle_alpha   90.00
_cell.angle_beta   90.00
_cell.angle_gamma   90.00
#
_symmetry.space_group_name_H-M   'P 1'
#
loop_
_entity.id
_entity.type
_entity.pdbx_description
1 polymer ?
#
loop_
_entity_poly.entity_id
_entity_poly.type
_entity_poly.pdbx_seq_one_letter_code
_entity_poly.pdbx_strand_id
1 'polypeptide(L)'
;MGSGVSLPLEVEEAVAKEVAGKKWDQAAWEAAARDREGRLCVTRVEFEVARIKAMSDEEREEEAKVALAEAIERDKEALKQRSEGDYSKSFSGSKKDSKEEKEAASLLRGEAEAEILLVDFGEHREEIEALGKWLKFLGSAGCYLYVHSLTRELRSTRPVEEVIEVKKTERSGLPEIRLSEVPEEVARVVAAAKTPLLLDASEARNVATFYKFKGVLVDGTMLALPLRDKLRPKPKVWLEEARKKAVEAMKRGVTLAVDLGEAEGSKIPLASQWCKSDGLRKEVFVEAGQSLARNKMALKKMFRDDEREYGECIVRDGFCTVVISQLPADVALKELADLTFDMTHMEPLVVVAQ
;
A
#
# COMPACT_ATOMS: atom_id res chain seq x y z
N MET A 1 -46.91 2.01 -9.39
CA MET A 1 -46.72 1.55 -10.79
C MET A 1 -46.22 2.76 -11.56
N GLY A 2 -44.90 2.98 -11.58
CA GLY A 2 -44.31 4.05 -12.39
C GLY A 2 -44.42 3.63 -13.85
N SER A 3 -44.94 4.49 -14.71
CA SER A 3 -44.86 4.31 -16.16
C SER A 3 -43.39 4.29 -16.54
N GLY A 4 -42.86 3.11 -16.89
CA GLY A 4 -41.51 3.00 -17.42
C GLY A 4 -41.39 3.92 -18.63
N VAL A 5 -40.56 4.96 -18.51
CA VAL A 5 -40.25 5.85 -19.62
C VAL A 5 -39.48 5.00 -20.63
N SER A 6 -40.16 4.57 -21.70
CA SER A 6 -39.50 3.87 -22.80
C SER A 6 -38.60 4.86 -23.51
N LEU A 7 -37.30 4.58 -23.55
CA LEU A 7 -36.35 5.40 -24.29
C LEU A 7 -36.68 5.35 -25.79
N PRO A 8 -36.37 6.41 -26.55
CA PRO A 8 -36.41 6.31 -28.00
C PRO A 8 -35.51 5.16 -28.48
N LEU A 9 -35.99 4.36 -29.45
CA LEU A 9 -35.26 3.23 -30.04
C LEU A 9 -33.81 3.60 -30.47
N GLU A 10 -33.61 4.83 -30.94
CA GLU A 10 -32.32 5.35 -31.36
C GLU A 10 -31.31 5.48 -30.18
N VAL A 11 -31.82 5.78 -28.99
CA VAL A 11 -31.03 5.87 -27.75
C VAL A 11 -30.70 4.48 -27.22
N GLU A 12 -31.66 3.55 -27.26
CA GLU A 12 -31.42 2.15 -26.90
C GLU A 12 -30.37 1.49 -27.80
N GLU A 13 -30.42 1.75 -29.11
CA GLU A 13 -29.41 1.29 -30.06
C GLU A 13 -28.03 1.90 -29.82
N ALA A 14 -27.96 3.18 -29.41
CA ALA A 14 -26.70 3.85 -29.10
C ALA A 14 -26.06 3.25 -27.84
N VAL A 15 -26.84 3.06 -26.77
CA VAL A 15 -26.40 2.38 -25.54
C VAL A 15 -25.88 0.97 -25.84
N ALA A 16 -26.65 0.19 -26.62
CA ALA A 16 -26.25 -1.17 -26.97
C ALA A 16 -24.96 -1.22 -27.81
N LYS A 17 -24.75 -0.26 -28.72
CA LYS A 17 -23.53 -0.15 -29.53
C LYS A 17 -22.31 0.22 -28.70
N GLU A 18 -22.50 1.00 -27.64
CA GLU A 18 -21.44 1.41 -26.71
C GLU A 18 -21.03 0.26 -25.78
N VAL A 19 -22.01 -0.39 -25.13
CA VAL A 19 -21.80 -1.57 -24.27
C VAL A 19 -21.11 -2.70 -25.04
N ALA A 20 -21.33 -2.83 -26.35
CA ALA A 20 -20.63 -3.78 -27.21
C ALA A 20 -19.13 -3.45 -27.48
N GLY A 21 -18.50 -2.60 -26.66
CA GLY A 21 -17.06 -2.32 -26.69
C GLY A 21 -16.63 -1.23 -27.67
N LYS A 22 -17.54 -0.34 -28.09
CA LYS A 22 -17.14 0.86 -28.84
C LYS A 22 -16.85 2.00 -27.87
N LYS A 23 -15.74 2.69 -28.11
CA LYS A 23 -15.28 3.85 -27.32
C LYS A 23 -16.41 4.88 -27.20
N TRP A 24 -16.63 5.39 -25.99
CA TRP A 24 -17.57 6.48 -25.70
C TRP A 24 -17.36 7.64 -26.68
N ASP A 25 -18.37 7.97 -27.46
CA ASP A 25 -18.40 9.12 -28.35
C ASP A 25 -19.49 10.08 -27.88
N GLN A 26 -19.08 11.06 -27.07
CA GLN A 26 -19.97 12.09 -26.54
C GLN A 26 -20.71 12.84 -27.66
N ALA A 27 -20.08 13.03 -28.81
CA ALA A 27 -20.70 13.72 -29.94
C ALA A 27 -21.79 12.87 -30.59
N ALA A 28 -21.59 11.55 -30.67
CA ALA A 28 -22.62 10.62 -31.14
C ALA A 28 -23.83 10.58 -30.19
N TRP A 29 -23.59 10.66 -28.88
CA TRP A 29 -24.66 10.77 -27.88
C TRP A 29 -25.44 12.08 -27.99
N GLU A 30 -24.76 13.23 -28.00
CA GLU A 30 -25.43 14.53 -28.13
C GLU A 30 -26.22 14.65 -29.44
N ALA A 31 -25.79 13.95 -30.49
CA ALA A 31 -26.51 13.85 -31.75
C ALA A 31 -27.75 12.94 -31.66
N ALA A 32 -27.65 11.78 -30.99
CA ALA A 32 -28.76 10.83 -30.84
C ALA A 32 -29.81 11.26 -29.80
N ALA A 33 -29.38 12.03 -28.78
CA ALA A 33 -30.23 12.54 -27.73
C ALA A 33 -30.97 13.82 -28.14
N ARG A 34 -30.76 14.35 -29.35
CA ARG A 34 -31.51 15.50 -29.87
C ARG A 34 -32.70 15.04 -30.70
N ASP A 35 -33.89 15.54 -30.37
CA ASP A 35 -35.09 15.35 -31.20
C ASP A 35 -34.93 16.01 -32.58
N ARG A 36 -35.92 15.82 -33.47
CA ARG A 36 -35.93 16.47 -34.81
C ARG A 36 -35.89 18.00 -34.76
N GLU A 37 -36.16 18.61 -33.61
CA GLU A 37 -36.14 20.04 -33.35
C GLU A 37 -34.84 20.49 -32.65
N GLY A 38 -33.90 19.57 -32.41
CA GLY A 38 -32.60 19.84 -31.79
C GLY A 38 -32.62 19.92 -30.25
N ARG A 39 -33.72 19.55 -29.60
CA ARG A 39 -33.83 19.55 -28.13
C ARG A 39 -33.35 18.23 -27.55
N LEU A 40 -32.59 18.29 -26.46
CA LEU A 40 -32.19 17.11 -25.69
C LEU A 40 -33.44 16.43 -25.13
N CYS A 41 -33.80 15.28 -25.70
CA CYS A 41 -34.96 14.49 -25.30
C CYS A 41 -34.64 13.45 -24.22
N VAL A 42 -33.36 13.20 -23.96
CA VAL A 42 -32.88 12.32 -22.89
C VAL A 42 -31.84 13.05 -22.06
N THR A 43 -32.06 13.09 -20.76
CA THR A 43 -31.09 13.65 -19.83
C THR A 43 -29.87 12.73 -19.72
N ARG A 44 -28.72 13.31 -19.39
CA ARG A 44 -27.48 12.54 -19.14
C ARG A 44 -27.69 11.44 -18.09
N VAL A 45 -28.54 11.72 -17.10
CA VAL A 45 -28.90 10.79 -16.02
C VAL A 45 -29.62 9.55 -16.57
N GLU A 46 -30.66 9.74 -17.37
CA GLU A 46 -31.43 8.63 -17.97
C GLU A 46 -30.55 7.74 -18.85
N PHE A 47 -29.57 8.32 -19.54
CA PHE A 47 -28.62 7.56 -20.33
C PHE A 47 -27.68 6.70 -19.47
N GLU A 48 -27.10 7.28 -18.42
CA GLU A 48 -26.24 6.54 -17.48
C GLU A 48 -27.00 5.39 -16.81
N VAL A 49 -28.26 5.63 -16.44
CA VAL A 49 -29.17 4.59 -15.92
C VAL A 49 -29.35 3.47 -16.95
N ALA A 50 -29.59 3.81 -18.21
CA ALA A 50 -29.75 2.84 -19.29
C ALA A 50 -28.47 2.04 -19.56
N ARG A 51 -27.31 2.70 -19.56
CA ARG A 51 -26.01 2.05 -19.71
C ARG A 51 -25.81 1.03 -18.60
N ILE A 52 -25.96 1.44 -17.34
CA ILE A 52 -25.82 0.57 -16.17
C ILE A 52 -26.75 -0.65 -16.25
N LYS A 53 -28.01 -0.44 -16.66
CA LYS A 53 -28.98 -1.52 -16.86
C LYS A 53 -28.55 -2.50 -17.95
N ALA A 54 -27.92 -2.00 -19.02
CA ALA A 54 -27.44 -2.81 -20.14
C ALA A 54 -26.11 -3.53 -19.86
N MET A 55 -25.34 -3.13 -18.84
CA MET A 55 -24.09 -3.81 -18.46
C MET A 55 -24.34 -5.26 -18.04
N SER A 56 -23.47 -6.15 -18.48
CA SER A 56 -23.37 -7.53 -18.00
C SER A 56 -22.87 -7.60 -16.56
N ASP A 57 -23.09 -8.74 -15.90
CA ASP A 57 -22.63 -8.94 -14.52
C ASP A 57 -21.09 -8.90 -14.41
N GLU A 58 -20.37 -9.34 -15.44
CA GLU A 58 -18.90 -9.27 -15.52
C GLU A 58 -18.42 -7.82 -15.60
N GLU A 59 -19.01 -7.00 -16.48
CA GLU A 59 -18.67 -5.58 -16.59
C GLU A 59 -18.99 -4.80 -15.32
N ARG A 60 -20.11 -5.15 -14.64
CA ARG A 60 -20.44 -4.55 -13.33
C ARG A 60 -19.41 -4.93 -12.26
N GLU A 61 -18.85 -6.14 -12.31
CA GLU A 61 -17.78 -6.55 -11.40
C GLU A 61 -16.47 -5.81 -11.70
N GLU A 62 -16.17 -5.54 -12.96
CA GLU A 62 -15.03 -4.70 -13.36
C GLU A 62 -15.19 -3.25 -12.91
N GLU A 63 -16.35 -2.63 -13.14
CA GLU A 63 -16.64 -1.28 -12.61
C GLU A 63 -16.57 -1.24 -11.08
N ALA A 64 -17.02 -2.29 -10.40
CA ALA A 64 -16.89 -2.41 -8.95
C ALA A 64 -15.41 -2.37 -8.50
N LYS A 65 -14.51 -3.06 -9.22
CA LYS A 65 -13.06 -3.03 -8.96
C LYS A 65 -12.47 -1.64 -9.23
N VAL A 66 -12.91 -0.96 -10.29
CA VAL A 66 -12.49 0.41 -10.62
C VAL A 66 -12.94 1.40 -9.55
N ALA A 67 -14.23 1.39 -9.18
CA ALA A 67 -14.80 2.26 -8.16
C ALA A 67 -14.09 2.09 -6.80
N LEU A 68 -13.74 0.85 -6.44
CA LEU A 68 -12.97 0.57 -5.24
C LEU A 68 -11.55 1.14 -5.31
N ALA A 69 -10.85 0.96 -6.43
CA ALA A 69 -9.50 1.50 -6.60
C ALA A 69 -9.49 3.03 -6.54
N GLU A 70 -10.45 3.69 -7.20
CA GLU A 70 -10.63 5.15 -7.15
C GLU A 70 -10.93 5.63 -5.72
N ALA A 71 -11.79 4.93 -4.98
CA ALA A 71 -12.10 5.26 -3.59
C ALA A 71 -10.86 5.17 -2.68
N ILE A 72 -10.04 4.13 -2.86
CA ILE A 72 -8.79 3.95 -2.12
C ILE A 72 -7.79 5.08 -2.43
N GLU A 73 -7.63 5.45 -3.71
CA GLU A 73 -6.71 6.54 -4.08
C GLU A 73 -7.21 7.89 -3.56
N ARG A 74 -8.51 8.20 -3.65
CA ARG A 74 -9.08 9.43 -3.06
C ARG A 74 -8.82 9.52 -1.56
N ASP A 75 -8.97 8.41 -0.84
CA ASP A 75 -8.72 8.36 0.60
C ASP A 75 -7.22 8.54 0.92
N LYS A 76 -6.32 7.93 0.15
CA LYS A 76 -4.87 8.16 0.27
C LYS A 76 -4.49 9.60 -0.01
N GLU A 77 -5.07 10.24 -1.04
CA GLU A 77 -4.83 11.65 -1.35
C GLU A 77 -5.33 12.55 -0.23
N ALA A 78 -6.51 12.27 0.32
CA ALA A 78 -7.04 12.98 1.48
C ALA A 78 -6.12 12.83 2.70
N LEU A 79 -5.55 11.64 2.93
CA LEU A 79 -4.56 11.43 3.99
C LEU A 79 -3.27 12.23 3.73
N LYS A 80 -2.72 12.20 2.51
CA LYS A 80 -1.53 12.98 2.15
C LYS A 80 -1.74 14.47 2.44
N GLN A 81 -2.89 15.01 2.05
CA GLN A 81 -3.25 16.41 2.32
C GLN A 81 -3.34 16.70 3.83
N ARG A 82 -3.79 15.76 4.65
CA ARG A 82 -3.80 15.88 6.12
C ARG A 82 -2.40 15.76 6.72
N SER A 83 -1.60 14.81 6.26
CA SER A 83 -0.25 14.53 6.79
C SER A 83 0.77 15.58 6.41
N GLU A 84 0.60 16.21 5.25
CA GLU A 84 1.39 17.38 4.84
C GLU A 84 1.12 18.61 5.73
N GLY A 85 0.12 18.53 6.62
CA GLY A 85 0.11 19.23 7.88
C GLY A 85 0.41 20.73 7.74
N ASP A 86 -0.33 21.43 6.88
CA ASP A 86 -0.36 22.89 6.89
C ASP A 86 -1.18 23.37 8.10
N TYR A 87 -0.68 23.07 9.30
CA TYR A 87 -1.14 23.62 10.58
C TYR A 87 -0.70 25.08 10.75
N SER A 88 -0.30 25.79 9.69
CA SER A 88 -0.10 27.24 9.76
C SER A 88 -1.40 28.01 10.02
N LYS A 89 -2.55 27.32 10.00
CA LYS A 89 -3.81 27.76 10.62
C LYS A 89 -3.83 27.59 12.14
N SER A 90 -3.13 28.49 12.81
CA SER A 90 -3.89 29.32 13.74
C SER A 90 -4.39 30.50 12.91
N PHE A 91 -5.69 30.50 12.58
CA PHE A 91 -6.48 31.62 12.03
C PHE A 91 -6.64 31.89 10.52
N SER A 92 -5.86 31.36 9.56
CA SER A 92 -6.10 31.67 8.14
C SER A 92 -5.86 30.51 7.20
N GLY A 93 -6.89 30.09 6.43
CA GLY A 93 -6.78 29.45 5.10
C GLY A 93 -5.42 28.81 4.73
N SER A 94 -5.32 27.47 4.53
CA SER A 94 -4.17 26.93 3.80
C SER A 94 -4.25 27.60 2.44
N LYS A 95 -3.11 27.84 1.78
CA LYS A 95 -3.14 28.52 0.48
C LYS A 95 -3.99 27.75 -0.54
N LYS A 96 -4.11 26.43 -0.33
CA LYS A 96 -4.99 25.54 -1.09
C LYS A 96 -6.46 25.78 -0.73
N ASP A 97 -6.82 25.85 0.55
CA ASP A 97 -8.19 26.13 0.98
C ASP A 97 -8.65 27.51 0.50
N SER A 98 -7.78 28.53 0.54
CA SER A 98 -8.13 29.85 -0.02
C SER A 98 -8.24 29.85 -1.54
N LYS A 99 -7.58 28.89 -2.22
CA LYS A 99 -7.76 28.70 -3.66
C LYS A 99 -9.05 27.93 -3.96
N GLU A 100 -9.35 26.88 -3.20
CA GLU A 100 -10.57 26.08 -3.29
C GLU A 100 -11.81 26.91 -2.90
N GLU A 101 -11.74 27.73 -1.85
CA GLU A 101 -12.80 28.68 -1.48
C GLU A 101 -13.00 29.74 -2.57
N LYS A 102 -11.93 30.20 -3.22
CA LYS A 102 -12.01 31.19 -4.29
C LYS A 102 -12.55 30.58 -5.59
N GLU A 103 -12.17 29.34 -5.91
CA GLU A 103 -12.71 28.55 -7.02
C GLU A 103 -14.19 28.21 -6.76
N ALA A 104 -14.56 27.74 -5.57
CA ALA A 104 -15.95 27.49 -5.16
C ALA A 104 -16.80 28.78 -5.17
N ALA A 105 -16.25 29.91 -4.70
CA ALA A 105 -16.93 31.20 -4.76
C ALA A 105 -17.05 31.75 -6.18
N SER A 106 -16.15 31.37 -7.10
CA SER A 106 -16.26 31.69 -8.53
C SER A 106 -17.33 30.83 -9.21
N LEU A 107 -17.43 29.56 -8.80
CA LEU A 107 -18.45 28.61 -9.24
C LEU A 107 -19.86 29.03 -8.80
N LEU A 108 -20.02 29.44 -7.53
CA LEU A 108 -21.29 29.99 -7.01
C LEU A 108 -21.68 31.33 -7.66
N ARG A 109 -20.71 32.09 -8.16
CA ARG A 109 -20.94 33.33 -8.94
C ARG A 109 -21.21 33.07 -10.42
N GLY A 110 -21.12 31.81 -10.87
CA GLY A 110 -21.30 31.44 -12.28
C GLY A 110 -20.17 31.91 -13.20
N GLU A 111 -19.00 32.25 -12.66
CA GLU A 111 -17.86 32.78 -13.42
C GLU A 111 -16.94 31.68 -13.97
N ALA A 112 -17.07 30.44 -13.48
CA ALA A 112 -16.26 29.30 -13.92
C ALA A 112 -17.16 28.17 -14.43
N GLU A 113 -16.95 27.73 -15.67
CA GLU A 113 -17.55 26.53 -16.28
C GLU A 113 -16.87 25.24 -15.75
N ALA A 114 -16.73 25.11 -14.43
CA ALA A 114 -16.34 23.84 -13.84
C ALA A 114 -17.62 23.00 -13.68
N GLU A 115 -17.88 22.15 -14.67
CA GLU A 115 -18.92 21.12 -14.62
C GLU A 115 -18.51 20.10 -13.54
N ILE A 116 -18.88 20.37 -12.27
CA ILE A 116 -18.80 19.36 -11.22
C ILE A 116 -19.85 18.31 -11.57
N LEU A 117 -19.42 17.24 -12.23
CA LEU A 117 -20.25 16.12 -12.63
C LEU A 117 -20.58 15.22 -11.45
N LEU A 118 -21.29 15.77 -10.48
CA LEU A 118 -22.11 14.97 -9.58
C LEU A 118 -23.38 14.64 -10.36
N VAL A 119 -23.39 13.47 -10.99
CA VAL A 119 -24.60 12.93 -11.60
C VAL A 119 -25.55 12.59 -10.45
N ASP A 120 -26.49 13.50 -10.17
CA ASP A 120 -27.60 13.20 -9.27
C ASP A 120 -28.58 12.30 -10.03
N PHE A 121 -28.67 11.04 -9.60
CA PHE A 121 -29.56 10.06 -10.23
C PHE A 121 -31.04 10.31 -9.91
N GLY A 122 -31.36 11.24 -9.01
CA GLY A 122 -32.73 11.67 -8.72
C GLY A 122 -33.66 10.50 -8.45
N GLU A 123 -34.74 10.41 -9.24
CA GLU A 123 -35.76 9.36 -9.12
C GLU A 123 -35.25 7.94 -9.47
N HIS A 124 -34.16 7.82 -10.22
CA HIS A 124 -33.56 6.53 -10.59
C HIS A 124 -32.57 5.98 -9.57
N ARG A 125 -32.35 6.70 -8.47
CA ARG A 125 -31.33 6.33 -7.47
C ARG A 125 -31.58 4.94 -6.89
N GLU A 126 -32.80 4.65 -6.46
CA GLU A 126 -33.16 3.35 -5.86
C GLU A 126 -32.94 2.20 -6.84
N GLU A 127 -33.20 2.42 -8.14
CA GLU A 127 -33.00 1.41 -9.18
C GLU A 127 -31.52 1.10 -9.40
N ILE A 128 -30.65 2.11 -9.40
CA ILE A 128 -29.21 1.92 -9.56
C ILE A 128 -28.59 1.30 -8.30
N GLU A 129 -29.04 1.73 -7.11
CA GLU A 129 -28.61 1.15 -5.83
C GLU A 129 -28.94 -0.34 -5.75
N ALA A 130 -30.08 -0.77 -6.29
CA ALA A 130 -30.45 -2.18 -6.36
C ALA A 130 -29.59 -3.02 -7.34
N LEU A 131 -29.02 -2.41 -8.37
CA LEU A 131 -28.17 -3.08 -9.36
C LEU A 131 -26.70 -3.16 -8.93
N GLY A 132 -26.29 -2.27 -8.03
CA GLY A 132 -24.92 -2.19 -7.55
C GLY A 132 -24.68 -3.03 -6.31
N LYS A 133 -23.43 -3.01 -5.85
CA LYS A 133 -22.98 -3.70 -4.65
C LYS A 133 -22.24 -2.72 -3.78
N TRP A 134 -22.46 -2.80 -2.47
CA TRP A 134 -21.66 -2.08 -1.50
C TRP A 134 -20.39 -2.86 -1.20
N LEU A 135 -19.25 -2.22 -1.45
CA LEU A 135 -17.92 -2.77 -1.22
C LEU A 135 -17.35 -2.18 0.06
N LYS A 136 -16.94 -3.05 0.99
CA LYS A 136 -16.26 -2.63 2.23
C LYS A 136 -14.76 -2.57 2.00
N PHE A 137 -14.14 -1.47 2.41
CA PHE A 137 -12.68 -1.34 2.46
C PHE A 137 -12.23 -0.67 3.75
N LEU A 138 -11.00 -0.95 4.16
CA LEU A 138 -10.38 -0.28 5.29
C LEU A 138 -9.74 1.01 4.79
N GLY A 139 -10.27 2.16 5.23
CA GLY A 139 -9.69 3.47 4.96
C GLY A 139 -8.39 3.69 5.72
N SER A 140 -7.63 4.67 5.26
CA SER A 140 -6.35 5.11 5.83
C SER A 140 -6.41 5.58 7.28
N ALA A 141 -7.59 6.02 7.74
CA ALA A 141 -7.84 6.39 9.12
C ALA A 141 -8.13 5.19 10.05
N GLY A 142 -8.01 3.95 9.56
CA GLY A 142 -8.33 2.73 10.32
C GLY A 142 -9.83 2.47 10.49
N CYS A 143 -10.67 3.22 9.79
CA CYS A 143 -12.13 3.05 9.78
C CYS A 143 -12.57 2.31 8.52
N TYR A 144 -13.59 1.46 8.64
CA TYR A 144 -14.22 0.87 7.46
C TYR A 144 -15.05 1.93 6.72
N LEU A 145 -14.82 2.02 5.41
CA LEU A 145 -15.59 2.81 4.48
C LEU A 145 -16.31 1.88 3.50
N TYR A 146 -17.44 2.33 2.99
CA TYR A 146 -18.27 1.60 2.05
C TYR A 146 -18.38 2.43 0.78
N VAL A 147 -18.05 1.83 -0.36
CA VAL A 147 -18.25 2.44 -1.67
C VAL A 147 -19.29 1.65 -2.46
N HIS A 148 -20.26 2.34 -3.03
CA HIS A 148 -21.21 1.72 -3.93
C HIS A 148 -20.61 1.59 -5.33
N SER A 149 -20.63 0.39 -5.91
CA SER A 149 -19.90 0.08 -7.15
C SER A 149 -20.30 0.94 -8.36
N LEU A 150 -21.57 1.34 -8.46
CA LEU A 150 -22.10 2.05 -9.64
C LEU A 150 -22.26 3.54 -9.42
N THR A 151 -22.83 3.94 -8.26
CA THR A 151 -23.04 5.35 -7.94
C THR A 151 -21.77 6.04 -7.44
N ARG A 152 -20.73 5.26 -7.09
CA ARG A 152 -19.46 5.73 -6.50
C ARG A 152 -19.66 6.54 -5.21
N GLU A 153 -20.80 6.36 -4.55
CA GLU A 153 -21.11 7.00 -3.28
C GLU A 153 -20.26 6.38 -2.17
N LEU A 154 -19.65 7.23 -1.33
CA LEU A 154 -18.87 6.83 -0.18
C LEU A 154 -19.67 7.06 1.11
N ARG A 155 -19.79 6.02 1.94
CA ARG A 155 -20.43 6.09 3.26
C ARG A 155 -19.48 5.59 4.34
N SER A 156 -19.51 6.26 5.49
CA SER A 156 -18.83 5.81 6.72
C SER A 156 -19.71 4.88 7.57
N THR A 157 -21.03 4.98 7.42
CA THR A 157 -22.00 4.08 8.04
C THR A 157 -22.20 2.86 7.17
N ARG A 158 -22.36 1.70 7.83
CA ARG A 158 -22.64 0.44 7.14
C ARG A 158 -24.00 0.53 6.43
N PRO A 159 -24.09 0.27 5.12
CA PRO A 159 -25.34 0.15 4.39
C PRO A 159 -26.23 -0.96 4.97
N VAL A 160 -27.54 -0.87 4.78
CA VAL A 160 -28.51 -1.87 5.26
C VAL A 160 -28.43 -3.14 4.40
N GLU A 161 -28.04 -2.98 3.15
CA GLU A 161 -27.91 -4.01 2.13
C GLU A 161 -26.71 -4.95 2.39
N GLU A 162 -26.67 -6.05 1.63
CA GLU A 162 -25.56 -6.99 1.70
C GLU A 162 -24.25 -6.30 1.27
N VAL A 163 -23.28 -6.31 2.17
CA VAL A 163 -21.96 -5.74 1.95
C VAL A 163 -21.02 -6.86 1.54
N ILE A 164 -20.45 -6.75 0.35
CA ILE A 164 -19.43 -7.66 -0.11
C ILE A 164 -18.12 -7.23 0.54
N GLU A 165 -17.61 -8.07 1.43
CA GLU A 165 -16.25 -7.93 1.90
C GLU A 165 -15.34 -8.29 0.75
N VAL A 166 -14.73 -7.27 0.14
CA VAL A 166 -13.67 -7.49 -0.83
C VAL A 166 -12.50 -8.05 -0.02
N LYS A 167 -12.45 -9.39 0.06
CA LYS A 167 -11.25 -10.08 0.50
C LYS A 167 -10.16 -9.51 -0.37
N LYS A 168 -9.22 -8.84 0.30
CA LYS A 168 -8.07 -8.17 -0.26
C LYS A 168 -7.35 -9.17 -1.16
N THR A 169 -7.77 -9.29 -2.43
CA THR A 169 -7.33 -10.33 -3.35
C THR A 169 -5.83 -10.14 -3.56
N GLU A 170 -5.06 -11.11 -3.05
CA GLU A 170 -3.70 -11.49 -3.45
C GLU A 170 -2.84 -10.30 -3.91
N ARG A 171 -2.49 -9.41 -2.97
CA ARG A 171 -1.94 -8.08 -3.30
C ARG A 171 -0.49 -8.04 -3.76
N SER A 172 0.21 -9.17 -3.94
CA SER A 172 1.64 -9.11 -4.28
C SER A 172 2.20 -10.27 -5.10
N GLY A 173 1.45 -11.35 -5.32
CA GLY A 173 2.00 -12.57 -5.93
C GLY A 173 3.15 -13.21 -5.12
N LEU A 174 3.36 -12.77 -3.88
CA LEU A 174 4.37 -13.29 -2.96
C LEU A 174 3.79 -14.41 -2.11
N PRO A 175 4.61 -15.38 -1.67
CA PRO A 175 4.16 -16.42 -0.76
C PRO A 175 3.73 -15.83 0.58
N GLU A 176 2.48 -16.10 0.97
CA GLU A 176 1.94 -15.79 2.29
C GLU A 176 2.16 -16.97 3.24
N ILE A 177 2.68 -16.69 4.43
CA ILE A 177 3.01 -17.69 5.45
C ILE A 177 2.45 -17.28 6.80
N ARG A 178 2.06 -18.26 7.63
CA ARG A 178 1.59 -17.97 8.99
C ARG A 178 2.77 -17.69 9.91
N LEU A 179 2.54 -16.91 10.97
CA LEU A 179 3.57 -16.64 11.98
C LEU A 179 4.17 -17.92 12.59
N SER A 180 3.39 -18.99 12.74
CA SER A 180 3.85 -20.30 13.23
C SER A 180 4.80 -21.01 12.27
N GLU A 181 4.70 -20.74 10.97
CA GLU A 181 5.47 -21.38 9.90
C GLU A 181 6.78 -20.64 9.60
N VAL A 182 6.96 -19.43 10.13
CA VAL A 182 8.15 -18.58 9.93
C VAL A 182 9.47 -19.33 10.16
N PRO A 183 9.66 -20.16 11.22
CA PRO A 183 10.93 -20.85 11.44
C PRO A 183 11.26 -21.87 10.34
N GLU A 184 10.26 -22.60 9.86
CA GLU A 184 10.43 -23.64 8.84
C GLU A 184 10.73 -23.02 7.48
N GLU A 185 10.00 -21.95 7.14
CA GLU A 185 10.22 -21.22 5.89
C GLU A 185 11.55 -20.46 5.88
N VAL A 186 11.96 -19.89 7.01
CA VAL A 186 13.31 -19.31 7.15
C VAL A 186 14.38 -20.38 6.94
N ALA A 187 14.23 -21.56 7.54
CA ALA A 187 15.17 -22.65 7.31
C ALA A 187 15.23 -23.09 5.83
N ARG A 188 14.08 -23.15 5.14
CA ARG A 188 13.99 -23.44 3.70
C ARG A 188 14.73 -22.42 2.86
N VAL A 189 14.50 -21.12 3.10
CA VAL A 189 15.14 -20.03 2.36
C VAL A 189 16.65 -19.98 2.62
N VAL A 190 17.08 -20.20 3.86
CA VAL A 190 18.50 -20.27 4.22
C VAL A 190 19.18 -21.47 3.55
N ALA A 191 18.51 -22.62 3.46
CA ALA A 191 19.02 -23.80 2.75
C ALA A 191 19.18 -23.54 1.24
N ALA A 192 18.37 -22.65 0.67
CA ALA A 192 18.50 -22.17 -0.71
C ALA A 192 19.58 -21.08 -0.88
N ALA A 193 20.41 -20.84 0.14
CA ALA A 193 21.43 -19.80 0.17
C ALA A 193 20.89 -18.38 -0.12
N LYS A 194 19.68 -18.09 0.35
CA LYS A 194 19.09 -16.74 0.29
C LYS A 194 18.84 -16.19 1.69
N THR A 195 18.74 -14.87 1.76
CA THR A 195 18.38 -14.13 2.97
C THR A 195 16.86 -13.95 3.01
N PRO A 196 16.16 -14.47 4.03
CA PRO A 196 14.73 -14.26 4.17
C PRO A 196 14.42 -12.78 4.42
N LEU A 197 13.46 -12.25 3.66
CA LEU A 197 12.89 -10.92 3.85
C LEU A 197 11.42 -11.09 4.28
N LEU A 198 11.16 -10.94 5.57
CA LEU A 198 9.83 -11.09 6.16
C LEU A 198 9.10 -9.74 6.11
N LEU A 199 7.99 -9.72 5.37
CA LEU A 199 7.10 -8.58 5.25
C LEU A 199 5.98 -8.76 6.30
N ASP A 200 6.11 -8.04 7.41
CA ASP A 200 5.19 -8.07 8.53
C ASP A 200 4.13 -6.98 8.34
N ALA A 201 2.96 -7.35 7.82
CA ALA A 201 1.86 -6.42 7.63
C ALA A 201 1.14 -6.06 8.95
N SER A 202 1.58 -6.59 10.10
CA SER A 202 0.95 -6.32 11.39
C SER A 202 1.47 -5.04 12.03
N GLU A 203 0.56 -4.16 12.44
CA GLU A 203 0.88 -2.96 13.24
C GLU A 203 1.53 -3.33 14.58
N ALA A 204 1.21 -4.52 15.10
CA ALA A 204 1.76 -5.04 16.37
C ALA A 204 3.23 -5.50 16.26
N ARG A 205 3.83 -5.52 15.05
CA ARG A 205 5.21 -6.01 14.82
C ARG A 205 5.38 -7.44 15.33
N ASN A 206 4.44 -8.32 14.99
CA ASN A 206 4.40 -9.69 15.50
C ASN A 206 5.68 -10.47 15.21
N VAL A 207 6.27 -10.29 14.02
CA VAL A 207 7.51 -10.97 13.62
C VAL A 207 8.69 -10.44 14.42
N ALA A 208 8.79 -9.13 14.62
CA ALA A 208 9.84 -8.54 15.44
C ALA A 208 9.74 -9.02 16.90
N THR A 209 8.51 -9.08 17.43
CA THR A 209 8.24 -9.61 18.77
C THR A 209 8.61 -11.09 18.87
N PHE A 210 8.33 -11.90 17.86
CA PHE A 210 8.74 -13.30 17.80
C PHE A 210 10.27 -13.44 17.92
N TYR A 211 11.04 -12.69 17.14
CA TYR A 211 12.51 -12.75 17.17
C TYR A 211 13.14 -12.11 18.41
N LYS A 212 12.42 -11.24 19.12
CA LYS A 212 12.84 -10.77 20.45
C LYS A 212 12.95 -11.91 21.46
N PHE A 213 12.17 -12.99 21.31
CA PHE A 213 12.23 -14.17 22.18
C PHE A 213 13.08 -15.31 21.62
N LYS A 214 13.15 -15.46 20.29
CA LYS A 214 13.80 -16.61 19.63
C LYS A 214 15.20 -16.32 19.07
N GLY A 215 15.60 -15.06 18.94
CA GLY A 215 16.87 -14.66 18.36
C GLY A 215 17.43 -13.37 18.97
N VAL A 216 18.20 -12.65 18.18
CA VAL A 216 18.71 -11.33 18.53
C VAL A 216 18.11 -10.31 17.58
N LEU A 217 17.31 -9.39 18.11
CA LEU A 217 16.64 -8.34 17.34
C LEU A 217 17.49 -7.06 17.31
N VAL A 218 17.81 -6.59 16.12
CA VAL A 218 18.37 -5.26 15.85
C VAL A 218 17.26 -4.37 15.33
N ASP A 219 16.85 -3.41 16.16
CA ASP A 219 15.80 -2.45 15.80
C ASP A 219 16.37 -1.27 15.01
N GLY A 220 16.06 -1.25 13.73
CA GLY A 220 16.42 -0.25 12.73
C GLY A 220 15.43 0.87 12.53
N THR A 221 14.23 0.78 13.12
CA THR A 221 13.19 1.82 13.01
C THR A 221 13.72 3.21 13.35
N MET A 222 14.55 3.30 14.39
CA MET A 222 15.12 4.56 14.86
C MET A 222 16.06 5.21 13.84
N LEU A 223 16.60 4.45 12.87
CA LEU A 223 17.39 5.00 11.76
C LEU A 223 16.55 5.51 10.60
N ALA A 224 15.35 4.95 10.42
CA ALA A 224 14.40 5.42 9.42
C ALA A 224 13.86 6.82 9.74
N LEU A 225 13.93 7.24 11.01
CA LEU A 225 13.53 8.59 11.42
C LEU A 225 14.32 9.68 10.66
N PRO A 226 13.67 10.80 10.29
CA PRO A 226 14.32 11.93 9.64
C PRO A 226 15.54 12.43 10.43
N LEU A 227 16.58 12.91 9.73
CA LEU A 227 17.82 13.42 10.36
C LEU A 227 17.60 14.56 11.37
N ARG A 228 16.46 15.25 11.28
CA ARG A 228 16.10 16.38 12.15
C ARG A 228 15.45 15.95 13.47
N ASP A 229 15.06 14.68 13.59
CA ASP A 229 14.42 14.19 14.80
C ASP A 229 15.45 14.01 15.92
N LYS A 230 15.21 14.65 17.06
CA LYS A 230 16.08 14.55 18.25
C LYS A 230 16.06 13.15 18.86
N LEU A 231 15.02 12.35 18.59
CA LEU A 231 14.91 10.96 19.03
C LEU A 231 15.83 10.03 18.25
N ARG A 232 16.32 10.45 17.07
CA ARG A 232 17.23 9.65 16.25
C ARG A 232 18.57 9.48 16.98
N PRO A 233 18.98 8.24 17.30
CA PRO A 233 20.28 8.01 17.92
C PRO A 233 21.39 8.42 16.96
N LYS A 234 22.53 8.88 17.53
CA LYS A 234 23.72 9.18 16.73
C LYS A 234 24.09 7.93 15.91
N PRO A 235 24.18 8.02 14.56
CA PRO A 235 24.35 6.84 13.72
C PRO A 235 25.53 5.96 14.14
N LYS A 236 26.66 6.55 14.57
CA LYS A 236 27.83 5.82 15.03
C LYS A 236 27.56 4.95 16.26
N VAL A 237 26.78 5.44 17.23
CA VAL A 237 26.45 4.71 18.46
C VAL A 237 25.53 3.54 18.14
N TRP A 238 24.49 3.80 17.34
CA TRP A 238 23.55 2.78 16.92
C TRP A 238 24.21 1.69 16.06
N LEU A 239 25.06 2.08 15.09
CA LEU A 239 25.75 1.11 14.23
C LEU A 239 26.66 0.18 15.02
N GLU A 240 27.32 0.72 16.05
CA GLU A 240 28.14 -0.07 16.96
C GLU A 240 27.29 -1.04 17.79
N GLU A 241 26.11 -0.62 18.25
CA GLU A 241 25.17 -1.50 18.96
C GLU A 241 24.63 -2.62 18.06
N ALA A 242 24.22 -2.28 16.83
CA ALA A 242 23.77 -3.25 15.83
C ALA A 242 24.86 -4.28 15.53
N ARG A 243 26.10 -3.83 15.36
CA ARG A 243 27.27 -4.68 15.22
C ARG A 243 27.45 -5.61 16.42
N LYS A 244 27.37 -5.09 17.66
CA LYS A 244 27.54 -5.90 18.88
C LYS A 244 26.49 -7.00 18.96
N LYS A 245 25.24 -6.68 18.66
CA LYS A 245 24.14 -7.64 18.57
C LYS A 245 24.37 -8.69 17.48
N ALA A 246 24.91 -8.30 16.32
CA ALA A 246 25.28 -9.26 15.28
C ALA A 246 26.39 -10.22 15.74
N VAL A 247 27.44 -9.70 16.40
CA VAL A 247 28.51 -10.52 17.01
C VAL A 247 27.97 -11.44 18.09
N GLU A 248 27.04 -10.97 18.92
CA GLU A 248 26.36 -11.78 19.93
C GLU A 248 25.54 -12.91 19.29
N ALA A 249 24.80 -12.62 18.22
CA ALA A 249 24.03 -13.63 17.48
C ALA A 249 24.96 -14.70 16.87
N MET A 250 26.07 -14.27 16.25
CA MET A 250 27.08 -15.17 15.68
C MET A 250 27.72 -16.06 16.75
N LYS A 251 28.08 -15.49 17.89
CA LYS A 251 28.58 -16.25 19.02
C LYS A 251 27.54 -17.26 19.47
N ARG A 252 26.29 -16.87 19.67
CA ARG A 252 25.25 -17.77 20.18
C ARG A 252 24.80 -18.83 19.15
N GLY A 253 25.06 -18.63 17.86
CA GLY A 253 24.54 -19.51 16.81
C GLY A 253 23.03 -19.36 16.63
N VAL A 254 22.50 -18.15 16.84
CA VAL A 254 21.06 -17.87 16.76
C VAL A 254 20.76 -16.89 15.62
N THR A 255 19.49 -16.79 15.24
CA THR A 255 19.05 -15.87 14.19
C THR A 255 19.24 -14.41 14.61
N LEU A 256 19.90 -13.64 13.75
CA LEU A 256 19.94 -12.19 13.80
C LEU A 256 18.77 -11.63 12.99
N ALA A 257 17.80 -11.04 13.66
CA ALA A 257 16.67 -10.37 13.04
C ALA A 257 16.96 -8.87 12.91
N VAL A 258 16.98 -8.36 11.70
CA VAL A 258 17.18 -6.96 11.37
C VAL A 258 15.84 -6.35 11.01
N ASP A 259 15.27 -5.54 11.90
CA ASP A 259 13.98 -4.90 11.68
C ASP A 259 14.15 -3.51 11.09
N LEU A 260 13.71 -3.32 9.86
CA LEU A 260 13.75 -2.06 9.13
C LEU A 260 12.61 -1.13 9.52
N GLY A 261 11.53 -1.66 10.12
CA GLY A 261 10.33 -0.92 10.48
C GLY A 261 9.53 -0.40 9.28
N GLU A 262 8.75 0.64 9.55
CA GLU A 262 8.09 1.51 8.57
C GLU A 262 9.11 2.53 8.02
N ALA A 263 10.03 2.08 7.17
CA ALA A 263 11.02 2.97 6.57
C ALA A 263 10.45 3.86 5.44
N GLU A 264 9.15 4.12 5.45
CA GLU A 264 8.44 4.83 4.38
C GLU A 264 8.93 6.29 4.32
N GLY A 265 9.45 6.70 3.17
CA GLY A 265 9.91 8.07 2.93
C GLY A 265 11.34 8.39 3.39
N SER A 266 12.10 7.42 3.91
CA SER A 266 13.53 7.63 4.15
C SER A 266 14.29 7.60 2.82
N LYS A 267 14.49 8.78 2.19
CA LYS A 267 15.20 8.93 0.89
C LYS A 267 16.65 8.43 0.88
N ILE A 268 17.16 7.95 2.00
CA ILE A 268 18.56 7.59 2.15
C ILE A 268 18.67 6.07 2.06
N PRO A 269 19.53 5.52 1.18
CA PRO A 269 19.67 4.10 1.03
C PRO A 269 20.00 3.39 2.35
N LEU A 270 19.10 2.55 2.87
CA LEU A 270 19.26 1.73 4.07
C LEU A 270 20.62 1.01 4.10
N ALA A 271 21.03 0.33 3.03
CA ALA A 271 22.34 -0.32 3.00
C ALA A 271 23.50 0.68 3.14
N SER A 272 23.40 1.91 2.61
CA SER A 272 24.43 2.95 2.79
C SER A 272 24.52 3.46 4.23
N GLN A 273 23.41 3.43 4.97
CA GLN A 273 23.38 3.82 6.37
C GLN A 273 23.90 2.70 7.27
N TRP A 274 23.52 1.45 7.00
CA TRP A 274 23.76 0.29 7.85
C TRP A 274 25.13 -0.36 7.59
N CYS A 275 25.51 -0.45 6.32
CA CYS A 275 26.69 -1.21 5.89
C CYS A 275 27.96 -0.36 5.84
N LYS A 276 28.25 0.36 6.93
CA LYS A 276 29.44 1.20 7.07
C LYS A 276 30.61 0.44 7.70
N SER A 277 31.81 1.03 7.69
CA SER A 277 33.00 0.44 8.30
C SER A 277 32.82 0.04 9.76
N ASP A 278 32.03 0.82 10.49
CA ASP A 278 31.82 0.67 11.94
C ASP A 278 30.49 -0.04 12.26
N GLY A 279 29.71 -0.39 11.23
CA GLY A 279 28.39 -1.01 11.38
C GLY A 279 28.36 -2.46 10.90
N LEU A 280 27.21 -2.87 10.35
CA LEU A 280 27.08 -4.19 9.75
C LEU A 280 27.88 -4.27 8.45
N ARG A 281 28.30 -5.48 8.09
CA ARG A 281 28.93 -5.75 6.79
C ARG A 281 27.85 -6.13 5.77
N LYS A 282 28.07 -5.83 4.48
CA LYS A 282 27.10 -6.19 3.43
C LYS A 282 26.90 -7.71 3.38
N GLU A 283 27.96 -8.44 3.64
CA GLU A 283 28.03 -9.90 3.68
C GLU A 283 27.11 -10.52 4.75
N VAL A 284 26.65 -9.74 5.74
CA VAL A 284 25.61 -10.17 6.71
C VAL A 284 24.27 -10.44 6.01
N PHE A 285 23.99 -9.73 4.92
CA PHE A 285 22.73 -9.80 4.17
C PHE A 285 22.82 -10.69 2.93
N VAL A 286 23.96 -11.33 2.69
CA VAL A 286 24.20 -12.23 1.56
C VAL A 286 24.17 -13.67 2.06
N GLU A 287 23.34 -14.50 1.44
CA GLU A 287 23.12 -15.91 1.82
C GLU A 287 22.83 -16.07 3.33
N ALA A 288 21.93 -15.25 3.87
CA ALA A 288 21.57 -15.20 5.28
C ALA A 288 22.78 -15.10 6.24
N GLY A 289 23.85 -14.40 5.84
CA GLY A 289 25.04 -14.20 6.66
C GLY A 289 26.09 -15.32 6.55
N GLN A 290 25.83 -16.39 5.80
CA GLN A 290 26.82 -17.46 5.55
C GLN A 290 28.02 -16.94 4.74
N SER A 291 27.80 -15.95 3.88
CA SER A 291 28.87 -15.28 3.14
C SER A 291 29.90 -14.63 4.07
N LEU A 292 29.44 -14.00 5.17
CA LEU A 292 30.32 -13.41 6.18
C LEU A 292 31.20 -14.46 6.86
N ALA A 293 30.65 -15.63 7.20
CA ALA A 293 31.40 -16.71 7.84
C ALA A 293 32.52 -17.26 6.93
N ARG A 294 32.29 -17.31 5.61
CA ARG A 294 33.29 -17.74 4.62
C ARG A 294 34.37 -16.67 4.40
N ASN A 295 34.01 -15.38 4.48
CA ASN A 295 34.95 -14.27 4.29
C ASN A 295 35.67 -13.89 5.59
N LYS A 296 36.82 -14.54 5.84
CA LYS A 296 37.67 -14.30 7.03
C LYS A 296 38.05 -12.83 7.24
N MET A 297 38.23 -12.05 6.18
CA MET A 297 38.58 -10.62 6.31
C MET A 297 37.39 -9.79 6.78
N ALA A 298 36.21 -9.99 6.20
CA ALA A 298 34.99 -9.31 6.62
C ALA A 298 34.62 -9.67 8.07
N LEU A 299 34.77 -10.95 8.43
CA LEU A 299 34.55 -11.46 9.78
C LEU A 299 35.49 -10.81 10.80
N LYS A 300 36.80 -10.77 10.52
CA LYS A 300 37.79 -10.09 11.39
C LYS A 300 37.53 -8.60 11.56
N LYS A 301 36.97 -7.95 10.54
CA LYS A 301 36.58 -6.53 10.59
C LYS A 301 35.23 -6.29 11.30
N MET A 302 34.47 -7.35 11.56
CA MET A 302 33.19 -7.30 12.27
C MET A 302 33.40 -7.45 13.79
N PHE A 303 34.35 -8.31 14.19
CA PHE A 303 34.73 -8.56 15.58
C PHE A 303 35.84 -7.60 16.04
N ARG A 304 35.61 -6.95 17.19
CA ARG A 304 36.69 -6.25 17.89
C ARG A 304 37.54 -7.24 18.68
N ASP A 305 38.75 -6.83 19.04
CA ASP A 305 39.71 -7.70 19.72
C ASP A 305 39.20 -8.22 21.07
N ASP A 306 38.41 -7.42 21.80
CA ASP A 306 37.77 -7.76 23.08
C ASP A 306 36.58 -8.74 22.93
N GLU A 307 36.07 -8.90 21.72
CA GLU A 307 34.94 -9.78 21.43
C GLU A 307 35.38 -11.13 20.88
N ARG A 308 36.67 -11.34 20.63
CA ARG A 308 37.16 -12.63 20.13
C ARG A 308 37.20 -13.66 21.25
N GLU A 309 36.65 -14.83 21.01
CA GLU A 309 36.74 -15.96 21.95
C GLU A 309 38.07 -16.67 21.69
N TYR A 310 38.95 -16.70 22.68
CA TYR A 310 40.31 -17.26 22.55
C TYR A 310 41.16 -16.62 21.44
N GLY A 311 40.91 -15.34 21.12
CA GLY A 311 41.60 -14.62 20.05
C GLY A 311 41.07 -14.92 18.64
N GLU A 312 40.06 -15.77 18.50
CA GLU A 312 39.42 -16.12 17.23
C GLU A 312 38.01 -15.54 17.09
N CYS A 313 37.58 -15.32 15.85
CA CYS A 313 36.21 -14.91 15.53
C CYS A 313 35.37 -16.18 15.38
N ILE A 314 34.58 -16.52 16.39
CA ILE A 314 33.75 -17.72 16.39
C ILE A 314 32.35 -17.39 15.89
N VAL A 315 31.91 -18.11 14.87
CA VAL A 315 30.51 -18.15 14.40
C VAL A 315 30.02 -19.57 14.66
N ARG A 316 29.06 -19.75 15.57
CA ARG A 316 28.50 -21.06 15.88
C ARG A 316 27.48 -21.47 14.81
N ASP A 317 27.32 -22.78 14.65
CA ASP A 317 26.31 -23.35 13.76
C ASP A 317 24.91 -22.87 14.16
N GLY A 318 24.05 -22.62 13.17
CA GLY A 318 22.70 -22.09 13.38
C GLY A 318 22.59 -20.56 13.26
N PHE A 319 23.71 -19.83 13.18
CA PHE A 319 23.66 -18.40 12.86
C PHE A 319 23.07 -18.17 11.46
N CYS A 320 22.04 -17.35 11.39
CA CYS A 320 21.48 -16.86 10.13
C CYS A 320 20.94 -15.44 10.29
N THR A 321 20.88 -14.67 9.21
CA THR A 321 20.30 -13.32 9.18
C THR A 321 18.92 -13.36 8.54
N VAL A 322 17.96 -12.68 9.17
CA VAL A 322 16.63 -12.41 8.63
C VAL A 322 16.39 -10.91 8.60
N VAL A 323 15.81 -10.40 7.52
CA VAL A 323 15.40 -9.00 7.42
C VAL A 323 13.89 -8.93 7.62
N ILE A 324 13.42 -7.98 8.42
CA ILE A 324 11.99 -7.74 8.69
C ILE A 324 11.67 -6.33 8.19
N SER A 325 10.53 -6.17 7.51
CA SER A 325 10.01 -4.87 7.10
C SER A 325 8.51 -4.81 7.34
N GLN A 326 8.01 -3.63 7.74
CA GLN A 326 6.57 -3.35 7.85
C GLN A 326 6.01 -2.67 6.61
N LEU A 327 6.85 -2.47 5.59
CA LEU A 327 6.39 -1.89 4.35
C LEU A 327 5.42 -2.86 3.64
N PRO A 328 4.36 -2.32 3.01
CA PRO A 328 3.54 -3.09 2.08
C PRO A 328 4.41 -3.77 1.02
N ALA A 329 4.04 -4.98 0.59
CA ALA A 329 4.88 -5.79 -0.29
C ALA A 329 5.29 -5.09 -1.60
N ASP A 330 4.36 -4.35 -2.21
CA ASP A 330 4.61 -3.57 -3.43
C ASP A 330 5.60 -2.42 -3.21
N VAL A 331 5.56 -1.79 -2.04
CA VAL A 331 6.50 -0.73 -1.64
C VAL A 331 7.85 -1.33 -1.26
N ALA A 332 7.85 -2.41 -0.47
CA ALA A 332 9.06 -3.09 -0.01
C ALA A 332 9.91 -3.57 -1.19
N LEU A 333 9.31 -4.16 -2.22
CA LEU A 333 10.05 -4.63 -3.40
C LEU A 333 10.67 -3.49 -4.20
N LYS A 334 9.97 -2.35 -4.33
CA LYS A 334 10.48 -1.16 -5.04
C LYS A 334 11.60 -0.49 -4.26
N GLU A 335 11.31 -0.17 -3.00
CA GLU A 335 12.27 0.49 -2.12
C GLU A 335 13.50 -0.41 -1.93
N LEU A 336 13.34 -1.70 -1.58
CA LEU A 336 14.49 -2.57 -1.31
C LEU A 336 15.38 -2.83 -2.53
N ALA A 337 14.79 -2.83 -3.73
CA ALA A 337 15.55 -2.87 -4.99
C ALA A 337 16.42 -1.61 -5.17
N ASP A 338 15.89 -0.43 -4.87
CA ASP A 338 16.61 0.85 -4.94
C ASP A 338 17.65 0.99 -3.80
N LEU A 339 17.40 0.32 -2.67
CA LEU A 339 18.17 0.43 -1.43
C LEU A 339 19.49 -0.35 -1.42
N THR A 340 20.03 -0.75 -2.58
CA THR A 340 21.32 -1.45 -2.76
C THR A 340 21.40 -2.87 -2.20
N PHE A 341 20.31 -3.42 -1.65
CA PHE A 341 20.26 -4.85 -1.38
C PHE A 341 20.04 -5.56 -2.71
N ASP A 342 20.98 -6.43 -3.07
CA ASP A 342 20.82 -7.24 -4.26
C ASP A 342 19.69 -8.24 -3.99
N MET A 343 18.51 -7.95 -4.55
CA MET A 343 17.31 -8.77 -4.39
C MET A 343 17.51 -10.20 -4.92
N THR A 344 18.55 -10.46 -5.73
CA THR A 344 18.92 -11.83 -6.13
C THR A 344 19.31 -12.70 -4.94
N HIS A 345 19.77 -12.09 -3.85
CA HIS A 345 20.13 -12.78 -2.61
C HIS A 345 19.00 -12.81 -1.58
N MET A 346 17.84 -12.24 -1.86
CA MET A 346 16.72 -12.18 -0.92
C MET A 346 15.52 -12.99 -1.40
N GLU A 347 14.78 -13.58 -0.47
CA GLU A 347 13.48 -14.20 -0.75
C GLU A 347 12.41 -13.52 0.10
N PRO A 348 11.52 -12.71 -0.52
CA PRO A 348 10.45 -12.04 0.19
C PRO A 348 9.32 -13.01 0.56
N LEU A 349 8.90 -12.96 1.83
CA LEU A 349 7.82 -13.77 2.39
C LEU A 349 6.84 -12.83 3.12
N VAL A 350 5.54 -12.92 2.83
CA VAL A 350 4.52 -12.12 3.51
C VAL A 350 4.03 -12.88 4.73
N VAL A 351 4.17 -12.29 5.92
CA VAL A 351 3.72 -12.93 7.16
C VAL A 351 2.33 -12.43 7.51
N VAL A 352 1.36 -13.35 7.53
CA VAL A 352 -0.02 -13.05 7.92
C VAL A 352 -0.24 -13.39 9.40
N ALA A 353 -0.76 -12.43 10.15
CA ALA A 353 -1.26 -12.65 11.50
C ALA A 353 -2.66 -13.28 11.39
N GLN A 354 -2.77 -14.58 11.70
CA GLN A 354 -4.06 -15.27 11.79
C GLN A 354 -4.60 -15.24 13.21
#